data_AF-A3MX36-F1
#
_entry.id   AF-A3MX36-F1
#
_cell.length_a   1.000
_cell.length_b   1.000
_cell.length_c   1.000
_cell.angle_alpha   90.00
_cell.angle_beta   90.00
_cell.angle_gamma   90.00
#
_symmetry.space_group_name_H-M   'P 1'
#
loop_
_entity.id
_entity.type
_entity.pdbx_description
1 polymer ?
#
loop_
_entity_poly.entity_id
_entity_poly.type
_entity_poly.pdbx_seq_one_letter_code
_entity_poly.pdbx_strand_id
1 'polypeptide(L)'
;MEVDYLIERLGKYLGGIDVEKVKASLVQSSDAAFRILGLDSEPVDVSALECRRVATFLEVYKEEEKRLRALYRELKALGISPSDLETLRRRIKAAKRNVKIYRDMAKRCSSQVSIFTSQTPELQSSK
;
A
#
# COMPACT_ATOMS: atom_id res chain seq x y z
N MET A 1 5.25 -6.63 -8.31
CA MET A 1 5.78 -6.90 -6.95
C MET A 1 4.76 -7.37 -5.91
N GLU A 2 3.48 -6.96 -5.89
CA GLU A 2 2.48 -7.66 -5.04
C GLU A 2 2.14 -9.06 -5.59
N VAL A 3 1.97 -9.17 -6.91
CA VAL A 3 1.64 -10.44 -7.60
C VAL A 3 2.79 -11.43 -7.50
N ASP A 4 4.04 -10.99 -7.68
CA ASP A 4 5.23 -11.84 -7.54
C ASP A 4 5.37 -12.41 -6.13
N TYR A 5 5.13 -11.60 -5.11
CA TYR A 5 5.19 -12.03 -3.72
C TYR A 5 4.06 -13.00 -3.34
N LEU A 6 2.83 -12.75 -3.83
CA LEU A 6 1.70 -13.67 -3.66
C LEU A 6 1.99 -15.02 -4.34
N ILE A 7 2.54 -14.99 -5.55
CA ILE A 7 2.88 -16.17 -6.33
C ILE A 7 4.02 -16.98 -5.70
N GLU A 8 5.11 -16.33 -5.30
CA GLU A 8 6.28 -17.03 -4.71
C GLU A 8 5.97 -17.61 -3.33
N ARG A 9 5.16 -16.90 -2.53
CA ARG A 9 4.89 -17.27 -1.14
C ARG A 9 3.65 -18.14 -0.95
N LEU A 10 2.63 -18.01 -1.82
CA LEU A 10 1.41 -18.83 -1.79
C LEU A 10 1.36 -19.89 -2.91
N GLY A 11 2.26 -19.84 -3.91
CA GLY A 11 2.30 -20.83 -5.00
C GLY A 11 2.45 -22.28 -4.53
N LYS A 12 3.20 -22.52 -3.44
CA LYS A 12 3.30 -23.84 -2.78
C LYS A 12 1.96 -24.37 -2.25
N TYR A 13 1.02 -23.48 -1.91
CA TYR A 13 -0.29 -23.82 -1.37
C TYR A 13 -1.40 -23.87 -2.43
N LEU A 14 -1.09 -23.47 -3.67
CA LEU A 14 -2.07 -23.35 -4.75
C LEU A 14 -2.15 -24.60 -5.66
N GLY A 15 -1.52 -25.72 -5.27
CA GLY A 15 -1.82 -27.05 -5.83
C GLY A 15 -1.77 -27.13 -7.35
N GLY A 16 -0.57 -27.02 -7.94
CA GLY A 16 -0.35 -27.33 -9.37
C GLY A 16 -0.51 -26.16 -10.34
N ILE A 17 -0.59 -24.92 -9.85
CA ILE A 17 -0.51 -23.74 -10.72
C ILE A 17 0.94 -23.53 -11.15
N ASP A 18 1.20 -23.74 -12.44
CA ASP A 18 2.45 -23.39 -13.10
C ASP A 18 2.59 -21.87 -13.17
N VAL A 19 3.34 -21.35 -12.20
CA VAL A 19 3.59 -19.94 -11.97
C VAL A 19 4.14 -19.23 -13.20
N GLU A 20 5.00 -19.90 -13.97
CA GLU A 20 5.65 -19.30 -15.14
C GLU A 20 4.65 -19.08 -16.27
N LYS A 21 3.71 -20.02 -16.46
CA LYS A 21 2.61 -19.87 -17.43
C LYS A 21 1.64 -18.75 -17.04
N VAL A 22 1.35 -18.59 -15.76
CA VAL A 22 0.48 -17.51 -15.27
C VAL A 22 1.15 -16.15 -15.48
N LYS A 23 2.44 -16.03 -15.15
CA LYS A 23 3.22 -14.81 -15.42
C LYS A 23 3.25 -14.50 -16.93
N ALA A 24 3.52 -15.48 -17.77
CA ALA A 24 3.55 -15.31 -19.22
C ALA A 24 2.19 -14.87 -19.80
N SER A 25 1.09 -15.43 -19.30
CA SER A 25 -0.28 -15.11 -19.75
C SER A 25 -0.75 -13.72 -19.30
N LEU A 26 -0.36 -13.30 -18.09
CA LEU A 26 -0.65 -11.96 -17.57
C LEU A 26 0.11 -10.87 -18.34
N VAL A 27 1.39 -11.12 -18.65
CA VAL A 27 2.21 -10.19 -19.45
C VAL A 27 1.66 -10.07 -20.87
N GLN A 28 1.27 -11.18 -21.50
CA GLN A 28 0.69 -11.14 -22.86
C GLN A 28 -0.68 -10.45 -22.92
N SER A 29 -1.56 -10.67 -21.92
CA SER A 29 -2.92 -10.13 -21.94
C SER A 29 -2.98 -8.64 -21.62
N SER A 30 -2.15 -8.15 -20.70
CA SER A 30 -2.06 -6.71 -20.44
C SER A 30 -1.51 -5.98 -21.66
N ASP A 31 -0.44 -6.50 -22.26
CA ASP A 31 0.26 -5.84 -23.36
C ASP A 31 -0.57 -5.88 -24.66
N ALA A 32 -1.35 -6.94 -24.89
CA ALA A 32 -2.30 -7.01 -25.99
C ALA A 32 -3.47 -6.01 -25.85
N ALA A 33 -3.97 -5.79 -24.63
CA ALA A 33 -5.02 -4.80 -24.39
C ALA A 33 -4.55 -3.36 -24.65
N PHE A 34 -3.32 -3.02 -24.25
CA PHE A 34 -2.73 -1.70 -24.52
C PHE A 34 -2.45 -1.49 -26.01
N ARG A 35 -1.98 -2.52 -26.74
CA ARG A 35 -1.76 -2.45 -28.20
C ARG A 35 -3.05 -2.27 -29.00
N ILE A 36 -4.16 -2.88 -28.58
CA ILE A 36 -5.47 -2.73 -29.24
C ILE A 36 -6.04 -1.32 -29.04
N LEU A 37 -5.76 -0.70 -27.89
CA LEU A 37 -6.26 0.63 -27.53
C LEU A 37 -5.38 1.79 -28.02
N GLY A 38 -4.24 1.51 -28.68
CA GLY A 38 -3.35 2.55 -29.23
C GLY A 38 -2.75 3.46 -28.16
N LEU A 39 -2.67 2.99 -26.92
CA LEU A 39 -2.08 3.73 -25.82
C LEU A 39 -0.60 3.40 -25.75
N ASP A 40 0.26 4.39 -25.96
CA ASP A 40 1.66 4.28 -25.58
C ASP A 40 1.70 4.02 -24.08
N SER A 41 2.17 2.83 -23.70
CA SER A 41 2.40 2.47 -22.31
C SER A 41 3.57 3.29 -21.79
N GLU A 42 3.34 4.57 -21.50
CA GLU A 42 4.19 5.26 -20.53
C GLU A 42 4.21 4.38 -19.28
N PRO A 43 5.39 4.05 -18.71
CA PRO A 43 5.44 3.31 -17.47
C PRO A 43 4.80 4.22 -16.42
N VAL A 44 3.50 4.02 -16.18
CA VAL A 44 2.79 4.63 -15.08
C VAL A 44 3.64 4.33 -13.86
N ASP A 45 4.17 5.36 -13.21
CA ASP A 45 5.05 5.18 -12.07
C ASP A 45 4.23 4.61 -10.91
N VAL A 46 4.08 3.29 -10.93
CA VAL A 46 3.29 2.50 -10.00
C VAL A 46 3.80 2.76 -8.59
N SER A 47 5.10 3.04 -8.43
CA SER A 47 5.71 3.36 -7.15
C SER A 47 5.21 4.69 -6.59
N ALA A 48 5.07 5.74 -7.41
CA ALA A 48 4.52 7.02 -7.00
C ALA A 48 3.03 6.91 -6.60
N LEU A 49 2.25 6.11 -7.34
CA LEU A 49 0.84 5.83 -7.00
C LEU A 49 0.70 5.03 -5.71
N GLU A 50 1.55 4.02 -5.50
CA GLU A 50 1.61 3.23 -4.26
C GLU A 50 1.95 4.11 -3.06
N CYS A 51 2.92 5.01 -3.19
CA CYS A 51 3.30 5.93 -2.13
C CYS A 51 2.20 6.93 -1.79
N ARG A 52 1.48 7.44 -2.80
CA ARG A 52 0.30 8.30 -2.58
C ARG A 52 -0.81 7.53 -1.85
N ARG A 53 -1.06 6.28 -2.23
CA ARG A 53 -2.04 5.40 -1.60
C ARG A 53 -1.70 5.11 -0.13
N VAL A 54 -0.42 4.84 0.17
CA VAL A 54 0.07 4.66 1.55
C VAL A 54 -0.13 5.93 2.39
N ALA A 55 0.12 7.11 1.83
CA ALA A 55 -0.13 8.38 2.51
C ALA A 55 -1.62 8.58 2.85
N THR A 56 -2.52 8.29 1.91
CA THR A 56 -3.97 8.37 2.15
C THR A 56 -4.41 7.41 3.26
N PHE A 57 -3.96 6.15 3.22
CA PHE A 57 -4.31 5.19 4.27
C PHE A 57 -3.77 5.61 5.64
N LEU A 58 -2.57 6.16 5.70
CA LEU A 58 -2.00 6.69 6.94
C LEU A 58 -2.91 7.76 7.56
N GLU A 59 -3.43 8.68 6.76
CA GLU A 59 -4.34 9.74 7.22
C GLU A 59 -5.64 9.17 7.73
N VAL A 60 -6.27 8.26 6.97
CA VAL A 60 -7.51 7.58 7.37
C VAL A 60 -7.35 6.86 8.70
N TYR A 61 -6.27 6.09 8.88
CA TYR A 61 -6.05 5.39 10.16
C TYR A 61 -5.72 6.32 11.32
N LYS A 62 -5.07 7.46 11.08
CA LYS A 62 -4.85 8.49 12.12
C LYS A 62 -6.16 9.14 12.54
N GLU A 63 -7.04 9.46 11.60
CA GLU A 63 -8.37 10.01 11.91
C GLU A 63 -9.21 9.00 12.67
N GLU A 64 -9.24 7.75 12.22
CA GLU A 64 -9.95 6.68 12.91
C GLU A 64 -9.43 6.47 14.34
N GLU A 65 -8.10 6.50 14.54
CA GLU A 65 -7.51 6.43 15.88
C GLU A 65 -7.97 7.59 16.77
N LYS A 66 -8.02 8.82 16.23
CA LYS A 66 -8.51 10.00 16.96
C LYS A 66 -9.98 9.85 17.34
N ARG A 67 -10.84 9.44 16.39
CA ARG A 67 -12.27 9.22 16.61
C ARG A 67 -12.53 8.17 17.68
N LEU A 68 -11.88 7.01 17.59
CA LEU A 68 -12.03 5.93 18.57
C LEU A 68 -11.55 6.35 19.97
N ARG A 69 -10.47 7.13 20.05
CA ARG A 69 -10.00 7.68 21.33
C ARG A 69 -10.96 8.71 21.92
N ALA A 70 -11.57 9.57 21.09
CA ALA A 70 -12.57 10.54 21.52
C ALA A 70 -13.80 9.81 22.07
N LEU A 71 -14.35 8.87 21.30
CA LEU A 71 -15.46 8.01 21.71
C LEU A 71 -15.16 7.29 23.04
N TYR A 72 -13.96 6.73 23.19
CA TYR A 72 -13.56 6.07 24.45
C TYR A 72 -13.56 7.03 25.64
N ARG A 73 -13.16 8.30 25.45
CA ARG A 73 -13.18 9.32 26.52
C ARG A 73 -14.61 9.72 26.88
N GLU A 74 -15.46 9.92 25.89
CA GLU A 74 -16.87 10.24 26.07
C GLU A 74 -17.60 9.13 26.82
N LEU A 75 -17.48 7.89 26.37
CA LEU A 75 -18.11 6.73 27.01
C LEU A 75 -17.59 6.50 28.44
N LYS A 76 -16.30 6.76 28.68
CA LYS A 76 -15.74 6.72 30.03
C LYS A 76 -16.31 7.84 30.91
N ALA A 77 -16.51 9.04 30.37
CA ALA A 77 -17.12 10.16 31.09
C ALA A 77 -18.60 9.91 31.42
N LEU A 78 -19.29 9.14 30.58
CA LEU A 78 -20.67 8.67 30.80
C LEU A 78 -20.76 7.53 31.84
N GLY A 79 -19.64 7.10 32.44
CA GLY A 79 -19.63 6.09 33.49
C GLY A 79 -19.75 4.65 33.00
N ILE A 80 -19.54 4.39 31.70
CA ILE A 80 -19.59 3.03 31.14
C ILE A 80 -18.45 2.19 31.69
N SER A 81 -18.75 0.94 32.01
CA SER A 81 -17.80 0.02 32.63
C SER A 81 -16.59 -0.25 31.73
N PRO A 82 -15.38 -0.43 32.29
CA PRO A 82 -14.20 -0.76 31.50
C PRO A 82 -14.32 -2.06 30.70
N SER A 83 -15.13 -3.01 31.16
CA SER A 83 -15.43 -4.28 30.49
C SER A 83 -16.23 -4.10 29.22
N ASP A 84 -17.20 -3.18 29.21
CA ASP A 84 -17.97 -2.88 27.99
C ASP A 84 -17.13 -2.13 26.95
N LEU A 85 -16.08 -1.45 27.41
CA LEU A 85 -15.12 -0.73 26.55
C LEU A 85 -13.96 -1.62 26.04
N GLU A 86 -13.92 -2.90 26.41
CA GLU A 86 -12.88 -3.86 26.03
C GLU A 86 -12.72 -3.93 24.50
N THR A 87 -13.84 -4.07 23.79
CA THR A 87 -13.88 -4.13 22.33
C THR A 87 -13.35 -2.83 21.71
N LEU A 88 -13.73 -1.68 22.27
CA LEU A 88 -13.27 -0.38 21.81
C LEU A 88 -11.76 -0.19 22.03
N ARG A 89 -11.22 -0.64 23.17
CA ARG A 89 -9.77 -0.66 23.44
C ARG A 89 -9.02 -1.52 22.43
N ARG A 90 -9.56 -2.69 22.07
CA ARG A 90 -8.96 -3.56 21.04
C ARG A 90 -8.93 -2.87 19.68
N ARG A 91 -10.00 -2.18 19.29
CA ARG A 91 -10.04 -1.38 18.04
C ARG A 91 -9.04 -0.23 18.05
N ILE A 92 -8.90 0.49 19.17
CA ILE A 92 -7.87 1.54 19.32
C ILE A 92 -6.46 0.95 19.18
N LYS A 93 -6.19 -0.21 19.79
CA LYS A 93 -4.89 -0.89 19.64
C LYS A 93 -4.63 -1.31 18.19
N ALA A 94 -5.65 -1.80 17.49
CA ALA A 94 -5.54 -2.17 16.08
C ALA A 94 -5.26 -0.94 15.19
N ALA A 95 -6.00 0.16 15.37
CA ALA A 95 -5.77 1.41 14.65
C ALA A 95 -4.33 1.93 14.87
N LYS A 96 -3.83 1.91 16.11
CA LYS A 96 -2.43 2.25 16.42
C LYS A 96 -1.41 1.39 15.66
N ARG A 97 -1.65 0.08 15.59
CA ARG A 97 -0.77 -0.84 14.85
C ARG A 97 -0.77 -0.49 13.36
N ASN A 98 -1.93 -0.24 12.77
CA ASN A 98 -2.05 0.16 11.37
C ASN A 98 -1.33 1.48 11.12
N VAL A 99 -1.54 2.50 11.94
CA VAL A 99 -0.81 3.78 11.83
C VAL A 99 0.70 3.55 11.86
N LYS A 100 1.22 2.68 12.74
CA LYS A 100 2.65 2.36 12.78
C LYS A 100 3.13 1.71 11.48
N ILE A 101 2.42 0.71 10.97
CA ILE A 101 2.76 0.00 9.73
C ILE A 101 2.80 0.99 8.55
N TYR A 102 1.71 1.73 8.33
CA TYR A 102 1.64 2.69 7.24
C TYR A 102 2.64 3.83 7.38
N ARG A 103 3.02 4.20 8.61
CA ARG A 103 4.08 5.20 8.84
C ARG A 103 5.44 4.67 8.42
N ASP A 104 5.73 3.40 8.71
CA ASP A 104 6.99 2.78 8.31
C ASP A 104 7.03 2.54 6.80
N MET A 105 5.90 2.24 6.16
CA MET A 105 5.77 2.21 4.70
C MET A 105 5.99 3.59 4.08
N ALA A 106 5.38 4.65 4.64
CA ALA A 106 5.53 6.02 4.15
C ALA A 106 6.99 6.52 4.23
N LYS A 107 7.75 6.11 5.25
CA LYS A 107 9.19 6.41 5.34
C LYS A 107 9.98 5.80 4.18
N ARG A 108 9.66 4.56 3.79
CA ARG A 108 10.32 3.87 2.67
C ARG A 108 10.07 4.58 1.34
N CYS A 109 8.88 5.14 1.17
CA CYS A 109 8.56 6.00 0.03
C CYS A 109 9.42 7.26 -0.01
N SER A 110 9.61 7.96 1.11
CA SER A 110 10.46 9.17 1.13
C SER A 110 11.94 8.89 0.83
N SER A 111 12.45 7.72 1.22
CA SER A 111 13.83 7.31 0.91
C SER A 111 14.05 6.86 -0.54
N GLN A 112 12.99 6.50 -1.28
CA GLN A 112 13.09 6.14 -2.70
C GLN A 112 13.03 7.36 -3.61
N VAL A 113 12.32 8.42 -3.23
CA VAL A 113 12.29 9.69 -3.99
C VAL A 113 13.69 10.31 -4.11
N SER A 114 14.54 10.18 -3.07
CA SER A 114 15.92 10.70 -3.11
C SER A 114 16.90 9.88 -3.97
N ILE A 115 16.56 8.62 -4.31
CA ILE A 115 17.42 7.75 -5.13
C ILE A 115 17.05 7.88 -6.62
N PHE A 116 15.79 8.14 -6.94
CA PHE A 116 15.37 8.37 -8.33
C PHE A 116 15.77 9.76 -8.87
N THR A 117 15.91 10.77 -8.02
CA THR A 117 16.39 12.10 -8.43
C THR A 117 17.89 12.17 -8.76
N SER A 118 18.67 11.12 -8.48
CA SER A 118 20.11 11.07 -8.80
C SER A 118 20.44 10.29 -10.08
N GLN A 119 19.43 9.81 -10.81
CA GLN A 119 19.62 9.08 -12.09
C GLN A 119 18.94 9.76 -13.29
N THR A 120 18.89 11.09 -13.33
CA THR A 120 18.80 11.80 -14.62
C THR A 120 20.20 11.84 -15.25
N PRO A 121 20.51 11.03 -16.28
CA PRO A 121 21.67 11.31 -17.10
C PRO A 121 21.42 12.62 -17.84
N GLU A 122 22.31 13.59 -17.64
CA GLU A 122 22.35 14.82 -18.40
C GLU A 122 22.40 14.48 -19.90
N LEU A 123 21.32 14.81 -20.64
CA LEU A 123 21.38 14.83 -22.09
C LEU A 123 22.39 15.91 -22.50
N GLN A 124 23.48 15.46 -23.10
CA GLN A 124 24.50 16.29 -23.73
C GLN A 124 23.84 17.21 -24.76
N SER A 125 23.93 18.52 -24.53
CA SER A 125 23.64 19.53 -25.55
C SER A 125 24.87 19.67 -26.45
N SER A 126 24.84 19.03 -27.61
CA SER A 126 25.75 19.32 -28.72
C SER A 126 25.46 20.71 -29.30
N LYS A 127 26.49 21.54 -29.39
CA LYS A 127 26.64 22.59 -30.41
C LYS A 127 28.09 22.60 -30.88
#